data_AF-A0A8H7THE1-F1
#
_entry.id   AF-A0A8H7THE1-F1
#
_cell.length_a   1.000
_cell.length_b   1.000
_cell.length_c   1.000
_cell.angle_alpha   90.00
_cell.angle_beta   90.00
_cell.angle_gamma   90.00
#
_symmetry.space_group_name_H-M   'P 1'
#
loop_
_entity.id
_entity.type
_entity.pdbx_description
1 polymer ?
#
loop_
_entity_poly.entity_id
_entity_poly.type
_entity_poly.pdbx_seq_one_letter_code
_entity_poly.pdbx_strand_id
1 'polypeptide(L)'
;MSSAAVTTYQGFLAQRFFLGFCEAAISPAFSLVTAMGYKREEQPLRLAIWYAATGMGGLVGNLSSWGIGHIHRNVSSWQYQYLLLGAITSVWGVVVTWLFPDNPTKARLLSDDEEEYSHFKAYQVVDALTDPKTYFLLFMTFCIHMVNGAVSGFGSIIVSAFGFNGLHAVLLLGVVGAIVFTTLIISGIWSVYVKNQRIIVMVVVILPVIAGCIIIWKAP
;
A
#
# COMPACT_ATOMS: atom_id res chain seq x y z
N MET A 1 -2.61 -0.27 -18.01
CA MET A 1 -2.60 -0.03 -19.48
C MET A 1 -3.50 -1.00 -20.23
N SER A 2 -3.32 -2.32 -20.06
CA SER A 2 -4.14 -3.33 -20.77
C SER A 2 -5.62 -3.35 -20.37
N SER A 3 -6.00 -2.89 -19.17
CA SER A 3 -7.40 -2.80 -18.71
C SER A 3 -8.31 -1.97 -19.63
N ALA A 4 -7.76 -0.95 -20.31
CA ALA A 4 -8.52 -0.10 -21.21
C ALA A 4 -8.73 -0.72 -22.60
N ALA A 5 -7.91 -1.70 -22.98
CA ALA A 5 -7.94 -2.36 -24.30
C ALA A 5 -8.83 -3.61 -24.32
N VAL A 6 -9.28 -4.08 -23.16
CA VAL A 6 -10.10 -5.29 -23.05
C VAL A 6 -11.58 -4.93 -23.22
N THR A 7 -12.23 -5.57 -24.17
CA THR A 7 -13.67 -5.44 -24.44
C THR A 7 -14.49 -6.64 -23.96
N THR A 8 -13.84 -7.75 -23.58
CA THR A 8 -14.47 -9.01 -23.16
C THR A 8 -14.29 -9.26 -21.66
N TYR A 9 -15.34 -9.75 -20.99
CA TYR A 9 -15.32 -10.06 -19.55
C TYR A 9 -14.21 -11.04 -19.14
N GLN A 10 -13.99 -12.10 -19.93
CA GLN A 10 -12.93 -13.08 -19.67
C GLN A 10 -11.53 -12.45 -19.76
N GLY A 11 -11.30 -11.56 -20.72
CA GLY A 11 -10.04 -10.81 -20.83
C GLY A 11 -9.81 -9.89 -19.63
N PHE A 12 -10.88 -9.37 -19.04
CA PHE A 12 -10.79 -8.45 -17.91
C PHE A 12 -10.38 -9.21 -16.65
N LEU A 13 -10.94 -10.40 -16.44
CA LEU A 13 -10.54 -11.31 -15.36
C LEU A 13 -9.08 -11.75 -15.51
N ALA A 14 -8.66 -12.18 -16.71
CA ALA A 14 -7.28 -12.56 -16.97
C ALA A 14 -6.31 -11.40 -16.69
N GLN A 15 -6.64 -10.19 -17.15
CA GLN A 15 -5.85 -9.00 -16.89
C GLN A 15 -5.71 -8.69 -15.39
N ARG A 16 -6.78 -8.85 -14.61
CA ARG A 16 -6.74 -8.65 -13.16
C ARG A 16 -5.91 -9.70 -12.45
N PHE A 17 -5.97 -10.96 -12.90
CA PHE A 17 -5.12 -12.03 -12.37
C PHE A 17 -3.63 -11.73 -12.55
N PHE A 18 -3.20 -11.40 -13.77
CA PHE A 18 -1.79 -11.10 -14.03
C PHE A 18 -1.31 -9.83 -13.33
N LEU A 19 -2.17 -8.81 -13.23
CA LEU A 19 -1.85 -7.59 -12.49
C LEU A 19 -1.61 -7.90 -11.01
N GLY A 20 -2.52 -8.65 -10.38
CA GLY A 20 -2.35 -9.07 -8.98
C GLY A 20 -1.13 -9.97 -8.76
N PHE A 21 -0.85 -10.88 -9.70
CA PHE A 21 0.34 -11.74 -9.65
C PHE A 21 1.63 -10.93 -9.65
N CYS A 22 1.74 -9.92 -10.52
CA CYS A 22 2.92 -9.05 -10.56
C CYS A 22 3.03 -8.14 -9.32
N GLU A 23 1.91 -7.63 -8.80
CA GLU A 23 1.91 -6.73 -7.64
C GLU A 23 2.19 -7.45 -6.31
N ALA A 24 1.84 -8.74 -6.20
CA ALA A 24 1.97 -9.50 -4.95
C ALA A 24 3.42 -9.61 -4.44
N ALA A 25 4.42 -9.63 -5.33
CA ALA A 25 5.82 -9.75 -4.96
C ALA A 25 6.43 -8.43 -4.46
N ILE A 26 5.80 -7.29 -4.76
CA ILE A 26 6.38 -5.96 -4.54
C ILE A 26 6.51 -5.63 -3.04
N SER A 27 5.43 -5.82 -2.27
CA SER A 27 5.41 -5.56 -0.83
C SER A 27 6.43 -6.38 -0.02
N PRO A 28 6.55 -7.71 -0.19
CA PRO A 28 7.57 -8.48 0.52
C PRO A 28 8.99 -8.18 0.02
N ALA A 29 9.19 -7.90 -1.27
CA ALA A 29 10.51 -7.52 -1.79
C ALA A 29 11.02 -6.22 -1.14
N PHE A 30 10.20 -5.17 -1.07
CA PHE A 30 10.59 -3.93 -0.38
C PHE A 30 10.82 -4.14 1.11
N SER A 31 9.96 -4.92 1.77
CA SER A 31 10.13 -5.24 3.19
C SER A 31 11.47 -5.96 3.45
N LEU A 32 11.84 -6.91 2.60
CA LEU A 32 13.09 -7.66 2.70
C LEU A 32 14.31 -6.77 2.42
N VAL A 33 14.27 -5.92 1.39
CA VAL A 33 15.34 -4.95 1.09
C VAL A 33 15.57 -3.99 2.26
N THR A 34 14.49 -3.49 2.89
CA THR A 34 14.64 -2.62 4.07
C THR A 34 15.18 -3.37 5.30
N ALA A 35 14.85 -4.66 5.45
CA ALA A 35 15.35 -5.48 6.55
C ALA A 35 16.85 -5.78 6.41
N MET A 36 17.34 -5.98 5.19
CA MET A 36 18.76 -6.22 4.90
C MET A 36 19.61 -4.95 4.96
N GLY A 37 19.10 -3.82 4.44
CA GLY A 37 19.89 -2.59 4.29
C GLY A 37 20.00 -1.71 5.53
N TYR A 38 19.19 -1.94 6.58
CA TYR A 38 19.09 -1.04 7.73
C TYR A 38 19.11 -1.77 9.08
N LYS A 39 19.67 -1.09 10.10
CA LYS A 39 19.70 -1.57 11.48
C LYS A 39 18.28 -1.70 12.05
N ARG A 40 18.07 -2.68 12.95
CA ARG A 40 16.78 -2.98 13.59
C ARG A 40 16.09 -1.78 14.25
N GLU A 41 16.85 -0.80 14.71
CA GLU A 41 16.31 0.42 15.34
C GLU A 41 15.76 1.43 14.31
N GLU A 42 16.28 1.43 13.09
CA GLU A 42 15.89 2.35 12.01
C GLU A 42 14.82 1.78 11.09
N GLN A 43 14.66 0.44 11.08
CA GLN A 43 13.67 -0.27 10.25
C GLN A 43 12.25 0.31 10.37
N PRO A 44 11.68 0.59 11.56
CA PRO A 44 10.31 1.09 11.68
C PRO A 44 10.07 2.42 10.96
N LEU A 45 11.05 3.34 11.01
CA LEU A 45 10.93 4.65 10.34
C LEU A 45 11.02 4.50 8.84
N ARG A 46 11.95 3.68 8.34
CA ARG A 46 12.07 3.39 6.91
C ARG A 46 10.81 2.73 6.39
N LEU A 47 10.27 1.76 7.14
CA LEU A 47 9.02 1.09 6.83
C LEU A 47 7.86 2.08 6.74
N ALA A 48 7.73 2.98 7.71
CA ALA A 48 6.70 4.01 7.71
C ALA A 48 6.82 4.99 6.52
N ILE A 49 8.04 5.37 6.14
CA ILE A 49 8.27 6.31 5.02
C ILE A 49 7.83 5.70 3.69
N TRP A 50 8.24 4.46 3.37
CA TRP A 50 7.80 3.86 2.10
C TRP A 50 6.31 3.50 2.15
N TYR A 51 5.78 3.05 3.29
CA TYR A 51 4.35 2.75 3.41
C TYR A 51 3.48 4.02 3.32
N ALA A 52 3.98 5.17 3.77
CA ALA A 52 3.32 6.47 3.59
C ALA A 52 3.14 6.84 2.12
N ALA A 53 4.01 6.36 1.22
CA ALA A 53 3.86 6.57 -0.22
C ALA A 53 2.52 6.03 -0.76
N THR A 54 1.91 5.04 -0.12
CA THR A 54 0.55 4.56 -0.44
C THR A 54 -0.49 5.67 -0.26
N GLY A 55 -0.39 6.47 0.80
CA GLY A 55 -1.29 7.61 1.03
C GLY A 55 -1.11 8.71 -0.01
N MET A 56 0.14 9.01 -0.37
CA MET A 56 0.46 9.95 -1.44
C MET A 56 -0.04 9.46 -2.81
N GLY A 57 0.12 8.17 -3.11
CA GLY A 57 -0.40 7.54 -4.32
C GLY A 57 -1.93 7.62 -4.39
N GLY A 58 -2.62 7.39 -3.27
CA GLY A 58 -4.07 7.57 -3.17
C GLY A 58 -4.51 9.01 -3.43
N LEU A 59 -3.81 10.00 -2.85
CA LEU A 59 -4.06 11.42 -3.08
C LEU A 59 -3.89 11.80 -4.56
N VAL A 60 -2.74 11.49 -5.16
CA VAL A 60 -2.44 11.80 -6.57
C VAL A 60 -3.40 11.06 -7.50
N GLY A 61 -3.70 9.79 -7.19
CA GLY A 61 -4.68 8.98 -7.92
C GLY A 61 -6.05 9.65 -7.94
N ASN A 62 -6.61 9.97 -6.77
CA ASN A 62 -7.92 10.60 -6.66
C ASN A 62 -7.98 12.00 -7.27
N LEU A 63 -6.92 12.81 -7.13
CA LEU A 63 -6.82 14.12 -7.78
C LEU A 63 -6.79 13.99 -9.31
N SER A 64 -6.04 13.02 -9.84
CA SER A 64 -6.00 12.74 -11.28
C SER A 64 -7.36 12.30 -11.81
N SER A 65 -8.08 11.43 -11.06
CA SER A 65 -9.45 11.01 -11.37
C SER A 65 -10.42 12.20 -11.41
N TRP A 66 -10.31 13.11 -10.45
CA TRP A 66 -11.14 14.32 -10.39
C TRP A 66 -10.88 15.25 -11.58
N GLY A 67 -9.61 15.46 -11.96
CA GLY A 67 -9.23 16.27 -13.11
C GLY A 67 -9.72 15.69 -14.44
N ILE A 68 -9.58 14.37 -14.63
CA ILE A 68 -10.04 13.67 -15.84
C ILE A 68 -11.57 13.57 -15.90
N GLY A 69 -12.25 13.58 -14.75
CA GLY A 69 -13.71 13.59 -14.64
C GLY A 69 -14.40 14.80 -15.28
N HIS A 70 -13.67 15.89 -15.54
CA HIS A 70 -14.20 17.08 -16.23
C HIS A 70 -14.11 16.98 -17.77
N ILE A 71 -13.32 16.03 -18.30
CA ILE A 71 -13.08 15.88 -19.74
C ILE A 71 -14.16 14.97 -20.33
N HIS A 72 -15.13 15.57 -21.03
CA HIS A 72 -16.20 14.87 -21.75
C HIS A 72 -15.83 14.73 -23.23
N ARG A 73 -14.99 13.76 -23.58
CA ARG A 73 -14.67 13.39 -24.98
C ARG A 73 -15.08 11.95 -25.28
N ASN A 74 -14.94 11.51 -26.54
CA ASN A 74 -15.43 10.24 -27.12
C ASN A 74 -15.07 8.92 -26.41
N VAL A 75 -14.31 8.95 -25.31
CA VAL A 75 -13.77 7.76 -24.63
C VAL A 75 -14.13 7.86 -23.15
N SER A 76 -14.48 6.74 -22.53
CA SER A 76 -14.95 6.73 -21.14
C SER A 76 -13.88 7.28 -20.19
N SER A 77 -14.24 8.21 -19.31
CA SER A 77 -13.32 8.95 -18.42
C SER A 77 -12.37 8.04 -17.61
N TRP A 78 -12.82 6.84 -17.22
CA TRP A 78 -12.01 5.85 -16.51
C TRP A 78 -10.84 5.26 -17.33
N GLN A 79 -10.96 5.18 -18.66
CA GLN A 79 -9.90 4.62 -19.52
C GLN A 79 -8.70 5.56 -19.61
N TYR A 80 -8.95 6.88 -19.64
CA TYR A 80 -7.91 7.90 -19.61
C TYR A 80 -7.07 7.82 -18.34
N GLN A 81 -7.70 7.55 -17.20
CA GLN A 81 -7.01 7.39 -15.93
C GLN A 81 -6.06 6.18 -15.95
N TYR A 82 -6.50 5.03 -16.45
CA TYR A 82 -5.64 3.84 -16.57
C TYR A 82 -4.52 3.97 -17.60
N LEU A 83 -4.71 4.81 -18.62
CA LEU A 83 -3.71 5.08 -19.64
C LEU A 83 -2.64 6.05 -19.11
N LEU A 84 -3.06 7.14 -18.45
CA LEU A 84 -2.16 8.13 -17.85
C LEU A 84 -1.32 7.51 -16.72
N LEU A 85 -1.98 6.94 -15.70
CA LEU A 85 -1.28 6.32 -14.57
C LEU A 85 -0.44 5.14 -15.03
N GLY A 86 -0.96 4.33 -15.96
CA GLY A 86 -0.22 3.21 -16.52
C GLY A 86 1.03 3.60 -17.29
N ALA A 87 1.02 4.75 -17.98
CA ALA A 87 2.19 5.26 -18.70
C ALA A 87 3.27 5.71 -17.72
N ILE A 88 2.86 6.47 -16.69
CA ILE A 88 3.77 6.94 -15.64
C ILE A 88 4.42 5.76 -14.92
N THR A 89 3.65 4.74 -14.54
CA THR A 89 4.20 3.56 -13.85
C THR A 89 5.08 2.70 -14.75
N SER A 90 4.80 2.63 -16.06
CA SER A 90 5.65 1.91 -17.01
C SER A 90 7.01 2.60 -17.18
N VAL A 91 7.02 3.92 -17.33
CA VAL A 91 8.27 4.71 -17.36
C VAL A 91 9.03 4.56 -16.05
N TRP A 92 8.33 4.65 -14.91
CA TRP A 92 8.94 4.44 -13.60
C TRP A 92 9.52 3.03 -13.45
N GLY A 93 8.83 2.00 -13.96
CA GLY A 93 9.32 0.62 -13.98
C GLY A 93 10.65 0.50 -14.73
N VAL A 94 10.77 1.12 -15.91
CA VAL A 94 12.03 1.16 -16.68
C VAL A 94 13.12 1.89 -15.91
N VAL A 95 12.81 3.03 -15.28
CA VAL A 95 13.76 3.77 -14.45
C VAL A 95 14.23 2.93 -13.27
N VAL A 96 13.32 2.23 -12.59
CA VAL A 96 13.67 1.31 -11.50
C VAL A 96 14.55 0.18 -12.04
N THR A 97 14.25 -0.45 -13.16
CA THR A 97 15.12 -1.50 -13.73
C THR A 97 16.52 -1.01 -14.05
N TRP A 98 16.67 0.26 -14.46
CA TRP A 98 17.99 0.86 -14.73
C TRP A 98 18.72 1.31 -13.46
N LEU A 99 17.97 1.79 -12.45
CA LEU A 99 18.53 2.36 -11.23
C LEU A 99 18.78 1.31 -10.15
N PHE A 100 18.01 0.22 -10.12
CA PHE A 100 18.16 -0.87 -9.18
C PHE A 100 19.39 -1.69 -9.60
N PRO A 101 20.52 -1.62 -8.87
CA PRO A 101 21.68 -2.42 -9.20
C PRO A 101 21.42 -3.88 -8.82
N ASP A 102 21.89 -4.82 -9.66
CA ASP A 102 21.76 -6.28 -9.56
C ASP A 102 22.36 -6.93 -8.28
N ASN A 103 22.67 -6.16 -7.23
CA ASN A 103 23.11 -6.71 -5.97
C ASN A 103 23.05 -5.66 -4.85
N PRO A 104 22.10 -5.74 -3.90
CA PRO A 104 22.29 -5.15 -2.58
C PRO A 104 23.50 -5.75 -1.83
N THR A 105 24.07 -6.86 -2.33
CA THR A 105 25.24 -7.56 -1.76
C THR A 105 26.59 -7.01 -2.22
N LYS A 106 26.66 -6.08 -3.19
CA LYS A 106 27.93 -5.46 -3.66
C LYS A 106 28.25 -4.11 -3.01
N ALA A 107 27.48 -3.67 -2.02
CA ALA A 107 27.72 -2.43 -1.30
C ALA A 107 28.64 -2.65 -0.08
N ARG A 108 29.91 -2.95 -0.35
CA ARG A 108 31.07 -2.34 0.33
C ARG A 108 31.15 -2.36 1.87
N LEU A 109 30.54 -3.31 2.59
CA LEU A 109 30.73 -3.40 4.04
C LEU A 109 30.54 -4.80 4.67
N LEU A 110 30.62 -5.87 3.88
CA LEU A 110 30.62 -7.24 4.40
C LEU A 110 31.92 -7.90 3.96
N SER A 111 32.82 -8.07 4.94
CA SER A 111 33.96 -8.98 4.84
C SER A 111 33.49 -10.37 4.41
N ASP A 112 34.41 -11.14 3.85
CA ASP A 112 34.25 -12.42 3.13
C ASP A 112 33.55 -13.61 3.86
N ASP A 113 32.70 -13.36 4.87
CA ASP A 113 32.06 -14.40 5.70
C ASP A 113 30.53 -14.54 5.53
N GLU A 114 29.87 -13.78 4.65
CA GLU A 114 28.40 -13.83 4.50
C GLU A 114 27.92 -14.38 3.14
N GLU A 115 28.48 -15.50 2.67
CA GLU A 115 27.86 -16.32 1.61
C GLU A 115 26.66 -17.16 2.10
N GLU A 116 26.24 -17.02 3.36
CA GLU A 116 25.26 -17.92 3.99
C GLU A 116 23.78 -17.50 3.85
N TYR A 117 23.48 -16.44 3.10
CA TYR A 117 22.08 -15.96 2.91
C TYR A 117 21.39 -16.49 1.64
N SER A 118 22.06 -17.32 0.84
CA SER A 118 21.52 -17.81 -0.44
C SER A 118 20.66 -19.08 -0.31
N HIS A 119 20.73 -19.80 0.81
CA HIS A 119 20.01 -21.06 0.97
C HIS A 119 18.66 -20.87 1.66
N PHE A 120 17.58 -21.22 0.96
CA PHE A 120 16.25 -21.35 1.54
C PHE A 120 16.27 -22.42 2.64
N LYS A 121 16.35 -21.99 3.91
CA LYS A 121 16.39 -22.88 5.08
C LYS A 121 14.97 -23.36 5.36
N ALA A 122 14.57 -24.50 4.80
CA ALA A 122 13.23 -25.09 4.98
C ALA A 122 12.85 -25.30 6.47
N TYR A 123 13.85 -25.49 7.34
CA TYR A 123 13.68 -25.53 8.79
C TYR A 123 13.03 -24.25 9.35
N GLN A 124 13.39 -23.06 8.84
CA GLN A 124 12.81 -21.78 9.30
C GLN A 124 11.32 -21.67 8.94
N VAL A 125 10.88 -22.33 7.87
CA VAL A 125 9.46 -22.38 7.49
C VAL A 125 8.67 -23.23 8.47
N VAL A 126 9.22 -24.38 8.87
CA VAL A 126 8.59 -25.28 9.85
C VAL A 126 8.53 -24.63 11.23
N ASP A 127 9.60 -23.95 11.64
CA ASP A 127 9.62 -23.16 12.88
C ASP A 127 8.60 -22.01 12.85
N ALA A 128 8.51 -21.27 11.75
CA ALA A 128 7.54 -20.18 11.59
C ALA A 128 6.08 -20.69 11.64
N LEU A 129 5.82 -21.87 11.08
CA LEU A 129 4.50 -22.53 11.12
C LEU A 129 4.16 -23.13 12.49
N THR A 130 5.15 -23.41 13.33
CA THR A 130 4.95 -24.01 14.66
C THR A 130 4.91 -22.94 15.76
N ASP A 131 5.38 -21.71 15.50
CA ASP A 131 5.33 -20.61 16.47
C ASP A 131 3.88 -20.07 16.64
N PRO A 132 3.28 -20.19 17.85
CA PRO A 132 1.95 -19.64 18.12
C PRO A 132 1.86 -18.12 17.90
N LYS A 133 2.97 -17.38 18.03
CA LYS A 133 2.99 -15.93 17.77
C LYS A 133 2.69 -15.59 16.31
N THR A 134 3.11 -16.44 15.38
CA THR A 134 2.83 -16.28 13.95
C THR A 134 1.32 -16.30 13.67
N TYR A 135 0.57 -17.18 14.33
CA TYR A 135 -0.89 -17.24 14.18
C TYR A 135 -1.59 -16.00 14.73
N PHE A 136 -1.13 -15.46 15.87
CA PHE A 136 -1.66 -14.20 16.39
C PHE A 136 -1.40 -13.03 15.45
N LEU A 137 -0.20 -12.94 14.86
CA LEU A 137 0.13 -11.93 13.86
C LEU A 137 -0.69 -12.12 12.58
N LEU A 138 -0.88 -13.35 12.11
CA LEU A 138 -1.69 -13.67 10.94
C LEU A 138 -3.14 -13.22 11.15
N PHE A 139 -3.71 -13.51 12.32
CA PHE A 139 -5.06 -13.09 12.66
C PHE A 139 -5.20 -11.56 12.72
N MET A 140 -4.22 -10.88 13.34
CA MET A 140 -4.19 -9.42 13.40
C MET A 140 -4.12 -8.81 11.99
N THR A 141 -3.22 -9.29 11.14
CA THR A 141 -3.04 -8.84 9.76
C THR A 141 -4.29 -9.11 8.91
N PHE A 142 -4.94 -10.27 9.09
CA PHE A 142 -6.20 -10.60 8.45
C PHE A 142 -7.30 -9.57 8.79
N CYS A 143 -7.47 -9.24 10.07
CA CYS A 143 -8.44 -8.24 10.51
C CYS A 143 -8.16 -6.85 9.92
N ILE A 144 -6.89 -6.43 9.88
CA ILE A 144 -6.49 -5.12 9.33
C ILE A 144 -6.82 -5.04 7.83
N HIS A 145 -6.47 -6.07 7.06
CA HIS A 145 -6.72 -6.07 5.61
C HIS A 145 -8.19 -6.24 5.26
N MET A 146 -8.97 -6.97 6.07
CA MET A 146 -10.42 -7.07 5.90
C MET A 146 -11.08 -5.67 5.97
N VAL A 147 -10.71 -4.87 6.97
CA VAL A 147 -11.21 -3.50 7.10
C VAL A 147 -10.70 -2.61 5.96
N ASN A 148 -9.43 -2.75 5.57
CA ASN A 148 -8.87 -2.00 4.45
C ASN A 148 -9.60 -2.28 3.12
N GLY A 149 -9.97 -3.54 2.87
CA GLY A 149 -10.76 -3.94 1.69
C GLY A 149 -12.16 -3.32 1.70
N ALA A 150 -12.82 -3.28 2.86
CA ALA A 150 -14.13 -2.63 3.00
C ALA A 150 -14.06 -1.12 2.71
N VAL A 151 -13.08 -0.41 3.29
CA VAL A 151 -12.91 1.04 3.08
C VAL A 151 -12.56 1.35 1.62
N SER A 152 -11.68 0.54 1.00
CA SER A 152 -11.24 0.76 -0.38
C SER A 152 -12.35 0.46 -1.39
N GLY A 153 -13.19 -0.55 -1.14
CA GLY A 153 -14.30 -0.93 -2.03
C GLY A 153 -15.54 -0.06 -1.88
N PHE A 154 -15.90 0.32 -0.65
CA PHE A 154 -17.13 1.07 -0.36
C PHE A 154 -16.90 2.56 -0.12
N GLY A 155 -15.65 3.04 -0.13
CA GLY A 155 -15.33 4.43 0.22
C GLY A 155 -16.09 5.46 -0.61
N SER A 156 -16.18 5.29 -1.93
CA SER A 156 -16.95 6.21 -2.79
C SER A 156 -18.45 6.13 -2.52
N ILE A 157 -18.98 4.94 -2.26
CA ILE A 157 -20.40 4.70 -1.95
C ILE A 157 -20.76 5.37 -0.63
N ILE A 158 -19.91 5.24 0.40
CA ILE A 158 -20.12 5.86 1.71
C ILE A 158 -20.17 7.38 1.57
N VAL A 159 -19.23 7.98 0.84
CA VAL A 159 -19.22 9.44 0.65
C VAL A 159 -20.42 9.92 -0.18
N SER A 160 -20.86 9.14 -1.17
CA SER A 160 -22.09 9.44 -1.91
C SER A 160 -23.36 9.29 -1.07
N ALA A 161 -23.40 8.37 -0.11
CA ALA A 161 -24.53 8.22 0.83
C ALA A 161 -24.73 9.47 1.69
N PHE A 162 -23.66 10.20 2.02
CA PHE A 162 -23.72 11.49 2.73
C PHE A 162 -24.22 12.67 1.86
N GLY A 163 -24.67 12.41 0.62
CA GLY A 163 -25.24 13.43 -0.26
C GLY A 163 -24.22 14.21 -1.10
N PHE A 164 -22.95 13.80 -1.11
CA PHE A 164 -21.93 14.44 -1.94
C PHE A 164 -21.98 13.93 -3.40
N ASN A 165 -21.93 14.87 -4.35
CA ASN A 165 -21.85 14.57 -5.77
C ASN A 165 -20.60 13.75 -6.09
N GLY A 166 -20.66 12.81 -7.04
CA GLY A 166 -19.62 11.79 -7.29
C GLY A 166 -18.21 12.36 -7.51
N LEU A 167 -18.08 13.53 -8.15
CA LEU A 167 -16.78 14.20 -8.31
C LEU A 167 -16.24 14.75 -6.98
N HIS A 168 -17.09 15.36 -6.15
CA HIS A 168 -16.70 15.85 -4.83
C HIS A 168 -16.36 14.69 -3.89
N ALA A 169 -17.03 13.54 -4.05
CA ALA A 169 -16.72 12.33 -3.30
C ALA A 169 -15.30 11.81 -3.57
N VAL A 170 -14.88 11.79 -4.83
CA VAL A 170 -13.51 11.41 -5.23
C VAL A 170 -12.48 12.40 -4.67
N LEU A 171 -12.77 13.70 -4.67
CA LEU A 171 -11.89 14.70 -4.07
C LEU A 171 -11.73 14.49 -2.56
N LEU A 172 -12.83 14.18 -1.85
CA LEU A 172 -12.82 13.92 -0.41
C LEU A 172 -12.00 12.66 -0.07
N LEU A 173 -12.07 11.63 -0.91
CA LEU A 173 -11.20 10.45 -0.81
C LEU A 173 -9.72 10.80 -1.04
N GLY A 174 -9.43 11.80 -1.87
CA GLY A 174 -8.08 12.37 -2.00
C GLY A 174 -7.56 12.93 -0.67
N VAL A 175 -8.39 13.70 0.04
CA VAL A 175 -8.05 14.26 1.38
C VAL A 175 -7.76 13.14 2.40
N VAL A 176 -8.52 12.04 2.35
CA VAL A 176 -8.24 10.86 3.19
C VAL A 176 -6.83 10.32 2.93
N GLY A 177 -6.38 10.27 1.67
CA GLY A 177 -5.01 9.90 1.31
C GLY A 177 -3.94 10.79 1.94
N ALA A 178 -4.17 12.11 1.98
CA ALA A 178 -3.27 13.07 2.64
C ALA A 178 -3.21 12.89 4.17
N ILE A 179 -4.34 12.58 4.79
CA ILE A 179 -4.41 12.26 6.22
C ILE A 179 -3.61 10.99 6.51
N VAL A 180 -3.79 9.93 5.71
CA VAL A 180 -3.04 8.67 5.85
C VAL A 180 -1.53 8.92 5.73
N PHE A 181 -1.10 9.70 4.74
CA PHE A 181 0.32 10.07 4.58
C PHE A 181 0.87 10.76 5.84
N THR A 182 0.15 11.77 6.34
CA THR A 182 0.58 12.56 7.50
C THR A 182 0.62 11.72 8.77
N THR A 183 -0.44 10.94 9.03
CA THR A 183 -0.54 10.09 10.22
C THR A 183 0.51 8.99 10.22
N LEU A 184 0.83 8.38 9.08
CA LEU A 184 1.88 7.35 8.97
C LEU A 184 3.27 7.92 9.27
N ILE A 185 3.60 9.10 8.75
CA ILE A 185 4.90 9.74 9.01
C ILE A 185 5.01 10.14 10.49
N ILE A 186 3.97 10.76 11.06
CA ILE A 186 3.95 11.15 12.48
C ILE A 186 4.08 9.92 13.38
N SER A 187 3.32 8.86 13.10
CA SER A 187 3.40 7.60 13.86
C SER A 187 4.77 6.93 13.73
N GLY A 188 5.38 6.98 12.54
CA GLY A 188 6.72 6.44 12.29
C GLY A 188 7.80 7.18 13.08
N ILE A 189 7.74 8.51 13.11
CA ILE A 189 8.66 9.36 13.90
C ILE A 189 8.45 9.10 15.39
N TRP A 190 7.21 9.09 15.88
CA TRP A 190 6.92 8.85 17.29
C TRP A 190 7.43 7.48 17.76
N SER A 191 7.27 6.44 16.92
CA SER A 191 7.76 5.10 17.24
C SER A 191 9.29 4.98 17.37
N VAL A 192 10.07 5.95 16.86
CA VAL A 192 11.53 5.96 16.95
C VAL A 192 12.03 6.83 18.10
N TYR A 193 11.44 8.01 18.32
CA TYR A 193 11.91 8.92 19.37
C TYR A 193 11.48 8.50 20.78
N VAL A 194 10.41 7.71 20.92
CA VAL A 194 9.91 7.30 22.24
C VAL A 194 10.01 5.79 22.42
N LYS A 195 10.95 5.35 23.27
CA LYS A 195 11.17 3.93 23.57
C LYS A 195 9.94 3.32 24.25
N ASN A 196 9.60 2.10 23.85
CA ASN A 196 8.58 1.23 24.46
C ASN A 196 7.12 1.77 24.44
N GLN A 197 6.79 2.76 23.62
CA GLN A 197 5.42 3.30 23.51
C GLN A 197 4.62 2.84 22.28
N ARG A 198 5.11 1.82 21.55
CA ARG A 198 4.46 1.30 20.33
C ARG A 198 2.99 0.91 20.54
N ILE A 199 2.68 0.29 21.69
CA ILE A 199 1.30 -0.11 22.03
C ILE A 199 0.40 1.11 22.24
N ILE A 200 0.91 2.17 22.89
CA ILE A 200 0.14 3.39 23.12
C ILE A 200 -0.15 4.09 21.79
N VAL A 201 0.85 4.18 20.90
CA VAL A 201 0.67 4.74 19.55
C VAL A 201 -0.37 3.94 18.76
N MET A 202 -0.33 2.60 18.82
CA MET A 202 -1.35 1.74 18.19
C MET A 202 -2.76 2.04 18.72
N VAL A 203 -2.93 2.14 20.04
CA VAL A 203 -4.24 2.46 20.64
C VAL A 203 -4.74 3.83 20.17
N VAL A 204 -3.88 4.85 20.18
CA VAL A 204 -4.25 6.21 19.76
C VAL A 204 -4.67 6.25 18.29
N VAL A 205 -3.98 5.53 17.40
CA VAL A 205 -4.31 5.49 15.96
C VAL A 205 -5.59 4.70 15.68
N ILE A 206 -5.95 3.73 16.53
CA ILE A 206 -7.16 2.92 16.39
C ILE A 206 -8.42 3.69 16.81
N LEU A 207 -8.34 4.61 17.78
CA LEU A 207 -9.51 5.35 18.29
C LEU A 207 -10.28 6.12 17.19
N PRO A 208 -9.62 6.89 16.28
CA PRO A 208 -10.30 7.52 15.14
C PRO A 208 -10.97 6.52 14.20
N VAL A 209 -10.38 5.34 14.00
CA VAL A 209 -10.94 4.29 13.13
C VAL A 209 -12.24 3.75 13.75
N ILE A 210 -12.24 3.49 15.05
CA ILE A 210 -13.44 3.06 15.79
C ILE A 210 -14.53 4.13 15.71
N ALA A 211 -14.17 5.40 15.93
CA ALA A 211 -15.12 6.52 15.80
C ALA A 211 -15.71 6.59 14.38
N GLY A 212 -14.90 6.42 13.34
CA GLY A 212 -15.35 6.36 11.94
C GLY A 212 -16.34 5.23 11.68
N CYS A 213 -16.07 4.02 12.18
CA CYS A 213 -16.98 2.88 12.05
C CYS A 213 -18.34 3.14 12.75
N ILE A 214 -18.32 3.76 13.95
CA ILE A 214 -19.55 4.10 14.68
C ILE A 214 -20.37 5.15 13.91
N ILE A 215 -19.71 6.14 13.32
CA ILE A 215 -20.37 7.17 12.50
C ILE A 215 -21.05 6.52 11.29
N ILE A 216 -20.36 5.62 10.58
CA ILE A 216 -20.94 4.92 9.42
C ILE A 216 -22.13 4.05 9.86
N TRP A 217 -22.05 3.39 11.01
CA TRP A 217 -23.14 2.54 11.51
C TRP A 217 -24.37 3.35 11.95
N LYS A 218 -24.18 4.58 12.45
CA LYS A 218 -25.27 5.47 12.87
C LYS A 218 -25.71 6.47 11.79
N ALA A 219 -25.00 6.54 10.67
CA ALA A 219 -25.39 7.39 9.56
C ALA A 219 -26.70 6.87 8.95
N PRO A 220 -27.62 7.79 8.56
CA PRO A 220 -28.88 7.42 7.92
C PRO A 220 -28.68 6.84 6.51
#